data_AF-A0A522FM11-F1
#
_entry.id   AF-A0A522FM11-F1
#
_cell.length_a   1.000
_cell.length_b   1.000
_cell.length_c   1.000
_cell.angle_alpha   90.00
_cell.angle_beta   90.00
_cell.angle_gamma   90.00
#
_symmetry.space_group_name_H-M   'P 1'
#
loop_
_entity.id
_entity.type
_entity.pdbx_description
1 polymer ?
#
loop_
_entity_poly.entity_id
_entity_poly.type
_entity_poly.pdbx_seq_one_letter_code
_entity_poly.pdbx_strand_id
1 'polypeptide(L)'
;MKKIFYFVFVLFISLIFINGCLTVEKKEYKIKLTSPTSGKGTIKYINILSQKDNEKDVSMKDFAELITDYIEGDKIQNDFPGISNVKKRVFEENGVLCAEFSFDFDSLNQIKLFKYDKDSPFMLMVKESFSNEEYVESNGEYNINNMPVIFWNKNTKEFSWKTKVATDSANTISLLEQYKSWDKSRKNK
;
A
#
# COMPACT_ATOMS: atom_id res chain seq x y z
N MET A 1 -11.91 -50.62 -2.37
CA MET A 1 -11.22 -49.57 -1.57
C MET A 1 -9.94 -49.06 -2.26
N LYS A 2 -9.96 -48.75 -3.57
CA LYS A 2 -8.79 -48.20 -4.31
C LYS A 2 -9.10 -46.92 -5.10
N LYS A 3 -10.37 -46.49 -5.14
CA LYS A 3 -10.83 -45.32 -5.91
C LYS A 3 -11.01 -44.05 -5.07
N ILE A 4 -11.02 -44.17 -3.74
CA ILE A 4 -11.11 -43.02 -2.81
C ILE A 4 -9.74 -42.37 -2.58
N PHE A 5 -8.64 -43.10 -2.80
CA PHE A 5 -7.29 -42.59 -2.57
C PHE A 5 -6.81 -41.61 -3.66
N TYR A 6 -7.39 -41.66 -4.86
CA TYR A 6 -7.05 -40.74 -5.95
C TYR A 6 -7.76 -39.39 -5.85
N PHE A 7 -8.89 -39.31 -5.13
CA PHE A 7 -9.65 -38.06 -5.00
C PHE A 7 -9.04 -37.10 -3.96
N VAL A 8 -8.28 -37.62 -2.99
CA VAL A 8 -7.58 -36.82 -1.97
C VAL A 8 -6.24 -36.29 -2.49
N PHE A 9 -5.63 -36.94 -3.49
CA PHE A 9 -4.36 -36.50 -4.06
C PHE A 9 -4.50 -35.29 -5.00
N VAL A 10 -5.68 -35.08 -5.61
CA VAL A 10 -5.95 -33.93 -6.49
C VAL A 10 -6.29 -32.66 -5.70
N LEU A 11 -6.70 -32.76 -4.44
CA LEU A 11 -7.02 -31.61 -3.59
C LEU A 11 -5.79 -30.98 -2.90
N PHE A 12 -4.61 -31.63 -2.97
CA PHE A 12 -3.41 -31.20 -2.25
C PHE A 12 -2.40 -30.43 -3.14
N ILE A 13 -2.68 -30.28 -4.45
CA ILE A 13 -1.81 -29.57 -5.41
C ILE A 13 -2.19 -28.08 -5.58
N SER A 14 -3.30 -27.60 -5.00
CA SER A 14 -3.69 -26.18 -5.11
C SER A 14 -3.12 -25.27 -4.01
N LEU A 15 -2.21 -25.77 -3.17
CA LEU A 15 -1.47 -24.98 -2.18
C LEU A 15 -0.09 -24.56 -2.73
N ILE A 16 -0.02 -24.23 -4.02
CA ILE A 16 1.06 -23.35 -4.45
C ILE A 16 0.76 -22.01 -3.79
N PHE A 17 1.50 -21.68 -2.75
CA PHE A 17 1.56 -20.34 -2.20
C PHE A 17 2.18 -19.45 -3.29
N ILE A 18 1.36 -19.03 -4.24
CA ILE A 18 1.80 -18.12 -5.29
C ILE A 18 1.76 -16.72 -4.68
N ASN A 19 2.79 -16.36 -3.94
CA ASN A 19 2.99 -14.96 -3.53
C ASN A 19 3.19 -14.16 -4.82
N GLY A 20 2.31 -13.22 -5.14
CA GLY A 20 2.66 -12.16 -6.08
C GLY A 20 3.81 -11.32 -5.51
N CYS A 21 4.60 -10.72 -6.38
CA CYS A 21 5.67 -9.82 -5.98
C CYS A 21 5.33 -8.39 -6.43
N LEU A 22 4.13 -7.95 -6.06
CA LEU A 22 3.69 -6.57 -6.26
C LEU A 22 4.61 -5.61 -5.49
N THR A 23 5.12 -4.62 -6.19
CA THR A 23 5.90 -3.52 -5.61
C THR A 23 5.44 -2.19 -6.18
N VAL A 24 5.90 -1.09 -5.58
CA VAL A 24 5.63 0.27 -6.04
C VAL A 24 6.92 1.07 -6.02
N GLU A 25 7.00 2.18 -6.74
CA GLU A 25 8.16 3.07 -6.62
C GLU A 25 8.02 4.03 -5.44
N LYS A 26 6.84 4.63 -5.27
CA LYS A 26 6.60 5.66 -4.26
C LYS A 26 5.25 5.47 -3.59
N LYS A 27 5.16 5.96 -2.36
CA LYS A 27 3.89 6.14 -1.67
C LYS A 27 3.75 7.57 -1.19
N GLU A 28 2.56 8.13 -1.37
CA GLU A 28 2.17 9.42 -0.81
C GLU A 28 1.10 9.20 0.24
N TYR A 29 1.31 9.77 1.41
CA TYR A 29 0.41 9.67 2.55
C TYR A 29 -0.15 11.06 2.84
N LYS A 30 -1.47 11.14 3.01
CA LYS A 30 -2.17 12.37 3.40
C LYS A 30 -3.14 12.04 4.53
N ILE A 31 -2.93 12.66 5.68
CA ILE A 31 -3.76 12.47 6.87
C ILE A 31 -4.40 13.79 7.25
N LYS A 32 -5.69 13.76 7.57
CA LYS A 32 -6.43 14.89 8.13
C LYS A 32 -7.15 14.49 9.41
N LEU A 33 -6.78 15.11 10.52
CA LEU A 33 -7.46 14.91 11.80
C LEU A 33 -8.81 15.63 11.83
N THR A 34 -9.84 14.93 12.30
CA THR A 34 -11.16 15.50 12.60
C THR A 34 -11.42 15.58 14.10
N SER A 35 -10.61 14.88 14.91
CA SER A 35 -10.58 14.96 16.37
C SER A 35 -9.12 14.89 16.88
N PRO A 36 -8.85 14.84 18.21
CA PRO A 36 -7.50 14.65 18.73
C PRO A 36 -6.80 13.35 18.28
N THR A 37 -7.55 12.27 18.02
CA THR A 37 -6.98 10.94 17.69
C THR A 37 -7.55 10.29 16.44
N SER A 38 -8.64 10.83 15.90
CA SER A 38 -9.35 10.28 14.74
C SER A 38 -9.33 11.22 13.54
N GLY A 39 -9.57 10.67 12.36
CA GLY A 39 -9.52 11.43 11.12
C GLY A 39 -9.71 10.59 9.87
N LYS A 40 -9.24 11.16 8.77
CA LYS A 40 -9.26 10.55 7.43
C LYS A 40 -7.85 10.42 6.89
N GLY A 41 -7.56 9.28 6.30
CA GLY A 41 -6.30 8.99 5.63
C GLY A 41 -6.51 8.75 4.14
N THR A 42 -5.49 9.07 3.36
CA THR A 42 -5.35 8.67 1.96
C THR A 42 -3.93 8.20 1.76
N ILE A 43 -3.79 7.02 1.14
CA ILE A 43 -2.50 6.48 0.72
C ILE A 43 -2.58 6.26 -0.79
N LYS A 44 -1.65 6.88 -1.51
CA LYS A 44 -1.50 6.74 -2.95
C LYS A 44 -0.21 5.99 -3.26
N TYR A 45 -0.36 4.89 -3.97
CA TYR A 45 0.68 4.01 -4.48
C TYR A 45 1.00 4.44 -5.90
N ILE A 46 2.25 4.79 -6.17
CA ILE A 46 2.69 5.37 -7.44
C ILE A 46 3.63 4.40 -8.14
N ASN A 47 3.34 4.17 -9.42
CA ASN A 47 4.03 3.24 -10.30
C ASN A 47 4.04 1.82 -9.72
N ILE A 48 2.89 1.15 -9.82
CA ILE A 48 2.72 -0.24 -9.39
C ILE A 48 3.35 -1.17 -10.44
N LEU A 49 4.23 -2.04 -9.97
CA LEU A 49 5.07 -2.92 -10.76
C LEU A 49 4.92 -4.36 -10.27
N SER A 50 5.10 -5.31 -11.18
CA SER A 50 5.33 -6.72 -10.85
C SER A 50 6.83 -6.98 -10.81
N GLN A 51 7.32 -7.65 -9.77
CA GLN A 51 8.69 -8.20 -9.79
C GLN A 51 8.66 -9.60 -10.41
N LYS A 52 9.63 -9.91 -11.27
CA LYS A 52 9.73 -11.26 -11.85
C LYS A 52 10.03 -12.28 -10.76
N ASP A 53 9.37 -13.44 -10.87
CA ASP A 53 9.60 -14.59 -10.00
C ASP A 53 10.55 -15.56 -10.70
N ASN A 54 11.79 -15.69 -10.20
CA ASN A 54 12.83 -16.52 -10.82
C ASN A 54 12.99 -16.23 -12.33
N GLU A 55 13.14 -14.95 -12.69
CA GLU A 55 13.22 -14.42 -14.07
C GLU A 55 11.95 -14.57 -14.91
N LYS A 56 10.88 -15.18 -14.41
CA LYS A 56 9.61 -15.34 -15.12
C LYS A 56 8.74 -14.11 -14.98
N ASP A 57 8.14 -13.72 -16.09
CA ASP A 57 7.09 -12.71 -16.11
C ASP A 57 5.83 -13.26 -15.42
N VAL A 58 5.48 -12.66 -14.28
CA VAL A 58 4.27 -12.94 -13.51
C VAL A 58 3.32 -11.74 -13.47
N SER A 59 3.51 -10.76 -14.36
CA SER A 59 2.75 -9.50 -14.38
C SER A 59 1.25 -9.68 -14.52
N MET A 60 0.81 -10.66 -15.31
CA MET A 60 -0.62 -10.98 -15.42
C MET A 60 -1.22 -11.52 -14.13
N LYS A 61 -0.46 -12.34 -13.38
CA LYS A 61 -0.87 -12.86 -12.08
C LYS A 61 -0.89 -11.75 -11.04
N ASP A 62 0.17 -10.96 -10.95
CA ASP A 62 0.27 -9.85 -10.02
C ASP A 62 -0.80 -8.77 -10.30
N PHE A 63 -1.14 -8.53 -11.57
CA PHE A 63 -2.25 -7.66 -11.92
C PHE A 63 -3.61 -8.25 -11.49
N ALA A 64 -3.82 -9.55 -11.66
CA ALA A 64 -5.03 -10.20 -11.16
C ALA A 64 -5.14 -10.05 -9.64
N GLU A 65 -4.06 -10.30 -8.89
CA GLU A 65 -3.99 -10.12 -7.44
C GLU A 65 -4.27 -8.66 -7.02
N LEU A 66 -3.68 -7.68 -7.71
CA LEU A 66 -3.96 -6.25 -7.48
C LEU A 66 -5.47 -6.00 -7.56
N ILE A 67 -6.15 -6.55 -8.56
CA ILE A 67 -7.58 -6.32 -8.73
C ILE A 67 -8.39 -7.11 -7.69
N THR A 68 -8.19 -8.42 -7.57
CA THR A 68 -9.04 -9.29 -6.74
C THR A 68 -8.84 -9.08 -5.26
N ASP A 69 -7.60 -8.87 -4.82
CA ASP A 69 -7.28 -8.91 -3.39
C ASP A 69 -7.22 -7.49 -2.81
N TYR A 70 -6.62 -6.56 -3.55
CA TYR A 70 -6.43 -5.19 -3.10
C TYR A 70 -7.61 -4.28 -3.45
N ILE A 71 -8.05 -4.26 -4.72
CA ILE A 71 -9.10 -3.34 -5.18
C ILE A 71 -10.50 -3.84 -4.83
N GLU A 72 -10.80 -5.11 -5.11
CA GLU A 72 -12.13 -5.71 -4.89
C GLU A 72 -12.23 -6.43 -3.53
N GLY A 73 -11.12 -7.00 -3.06
CA GLY A 73 -11.04 -7.75 -1.80
C GLY A 73 -10.74 -6.90 -0.58
N ASP A 74 -10.32 -7.56 0.51
CA ASP A 74 -10.16 -6.95 1.84
C ASP A 74 -8.71 -6.80 2.29
N LYS A 75 -7.74 -6.95 1.37
CA LYS A 75 -6.31 -6.94 1.72
C LYS A 75 -5.88 -5.66 2.42
N ILE A 76 -6.42 -4.50 2.02
CA ILE A 76 -6.15 -3.21 2.67
C ILE A 76 -6.63 -3.18 4.13
N GLN A 77 -7.81 -3.71 4.42
CA GLN A 77 -8.37 -3.76 5.77
C GLN A 77 -7.59 -4.74 6.66
N ASN A 78 -7.08 -5.82 6.07
CA ASN A 78 -6.21 -6.78 6.76
C ASN A 78 -4.84 -6.18 7.08
N ASP A 79 -4.28 -5.39 6.15
CA ASP A 79 -2.97 -4.72 6.32
C ASP A 79 -3.03 -3.53 7.29
N PHE A 80 -4.20 -2.90 7.41
CA PHE A 80 -4.46 -1.76 8.29
C PHE A 80 -5.65 -2.05 9.23
N PRO A 81 -5.50 -2.92 10.25
CA PRO A 81 -6.60 -3.30 11.10
C PRO A 81 -7.17 -2.10 11.87
N GLY A 82 -8.50 -2.01 11.93
CA GLY A 82 -9.25 -0.97 12.66
C GLY A 82 -9.63 0.26 11.82
N ILE A 83 -9.18 0.36 10.56
CA ILE A 83 -9.70 1.39 9.65
C ILE A 83 -11.12 1.06 9.19
N SER A 84 -11.86 2.09 8.77
CA SER A 84 -13.24 1.95 8.27
C SER A 84 -13.48 2.84 7.05
N ASN A 85 -14.68 2.71 6.44
CA ASN A 85 -15.10 3.50 5.27
C ASN A 85 -14.08 3.51 4.12
N VAL A 86 -13.45 2.36 3.88
CA VAL A 86 -12.39 2.22 2.88
C VAL A 86 -12.95 2.38 1.47
N LYS A 87 -12.39 3.32 0.71
CA LYS A 87 -12.65 3.48 -0.72
C LYS A 87 -11.35 3.27 -1.47
N LYS A 88 -11.43 2.59 -2.61
CA LYS A 88 -10.25 2.17 -3.38
C LYS A 88 -10.45 2.51 -4.84
N ARG A 89 -9.38 2.90 -5.52
CA ARG A 89 -9.37 3.11 -6.96
C ARG A 89 -8.00 2.81 -7.53
N VAL A 90 -7.99 2.33 -8.77
CA VAL A 90 -6.80 2.13 -9.59
C VAL A 90 -6.94 3.00 -10.84
N PHE A 91 -5.89 3.73 -11.21
CA PHE A 91 -5.93 4.71 -12.29
C PHE A 91 -4.55 4.92 -12.91
N GLU A 92 -4.53 5.36 -14.16
CA GLU A 92 -3.32 5.88 -14.80
C GLU A 92 -3.12 7.35 -14.40
N GLU A 93 -1.90 7.70 -14.03
CA GLU A 93 -1.49 9.10 -13.83
C GLU A 93 -0.05 9.26 -14.28
N ASN A 94 0.27 10.31 -15.06
CA ASN A 94 1.61 10.59 -15.54
C ASN A 94 2.30 9.40 -16.25
N GLY A 95 1.51 8.58 -16.97
CA GLY A 95 2.02 7.42 -17.72
C GLY A 95 2.45 6.23 -16.86
N VAL A 96 2.02 6.16 -15.59
CA VAL A 96 2.25 5.02 -14.70
C VAL A 96 0.95 4.55 -14.05
N LEU A 97 0.92 3.27 -13.65
CA LEU A 97 -0.20 2.72 -12.89
C LEU A 97 -0.13 3.18 -11.44
N CYS A 98 -1.22 3.76 -10.94
CA CYS A 98 -1.39 4.18 -9.55
C CYS A 98 -2.59 3.50 -8.91
N ALA A 99 -2.55 3.36 -7.59
CA ALA A 99 -3.73 3.05 -6.80
C ALA A 99 -3.83 4.03 -5.63
N GLU A 100 -5.04 4.31 -5.21
CA GLU A 100 -5.31 5.14 -4.04
C GLU A 100 -6.38 4.47 -3.21
N PHE A 101 -6.20 4.48 -1.89
CA PHE A 101 -7.28 4.22 -0.98
C PHE A 101 -7.41 5.32 0.07
N SER A 102 -8.66 5.62 0.42
CA SER A 102 -9.02 6.52 1.50
C SER A 102 -9.76 5.75 2.58
N PHE A 103 -9.58 6.14 3.84
CA PHE A 103 -10.17 5.47 4.99
C PHE A 103 -10.39 6.44 6.14
N ASP A 104 -11.28 6.06 7.05
CA ASP A 104 -11.43 6.70 8.36
C ASP A 104 -10.66 5.87 9.40
N PHE A 105 -10.05 6.55 10.37
CA PHE A 105 -9.31 5.95 11.48
C PHE A 105 -9.74 6.59 12.80
N ASP A 106 -9.65 5.85 13.90
CA ASP A 106 -10.06 6.31 15.25
C ASP A 106 -8.88 6.51 16.21
N SER A 107 -7.69 6.06 15.82
CA SER A 107 -6.45 6.14 16.62
C SER A 107 -5.25 6.56 15.78
N LEU A 108 -4.39 7.41 16.35
CA LEU A 108 -3.11 7.81 15.73
C LEU A 108 -2.20 6.61 15.45
N ASN A 109 -2.28 5.55 16.27
CA ASN A 109 -1.45 4.36 16.09
C ASN A 109 -1.78 3.61 14.79
N GLN A 110 -3.01 3.68 14.29
CA GLN A 110 -3.42 3.04 13.02
C GLN A 110 -2.70 3.66 11.82
N ILE A 111 -2.33 4.94 11.94
CA ILE A 111 -1.58 5.69 10.93
C ILE A 111 -0.12 5.93 11.33
N LYS A 112 0.36 5.18 12.33
CA LYS A 112 1.75 5.23 12.85
C LYS A 112 2.20 6.60 13.36
N LEU A 113 1.25 7.52 13.61
CA LEU A 113 1.54 8.78 14.29
C LEU A 113 1.54 8.58 15.79
N PHE A 114 2.43 9.29 16.48
CA PHE A 114 2.55 9.25 17.93
C PHE A 114 2.66 10.65 18.53
N LYS A 115 2.13 10.81 19.74
CA LYS A 115 2.36 11.94 20.66
C LYS A 115 2.60 11.38 22.05
N TYR A 116 3.65 11.86 22.71
CA TYR A 116 3.93 11.49 24.10
C TYR A 116 2.88 12.06 25.06
N ASP A 117 2.53 13.34 24.90
CA ASP A 117 1.44 14.00 25.62
C ASP A 117 0.74 15.05 24.74
N LYS A 118 -0.24 15.77 25.30
CA LYS A 118 -1.02 16.78 24.56
C LYS A 118 -0.20 17.97 24.06
N ASP A 119 0.91 18.29 24.70
CA ASP A 119 1.75 19.45 24.40
C ASP A 119 2.94 19.12 23.50
N SER A 120 3.22 17.82 23.33
CA SER A 120 4.25 17.30 22.44
C SER A 120 3.93 17.49 20.95
N PRO A 121 4.96 17.57 20.09
CA PRO A 121 4.80 17.47 18.64
C PRO A 121 4.28 16.09 18.24
N PHE A 122 3.62 16.01 17.08
CA PHE A 122 3.36 14.72 16.45
C PHE A 122 4.67 14.18 15.86
N MET A 123 4.84 12.86 15.96
CA MET A 123 6.03 12.16 15.53
C MET A 123 5.67 10.97 14.65
N LEU A 124 6.50 10.70 13.65
CA LEU A 124 6.46 9.48 12.84
C LEU A 124 7.89 8.97 12.62
N MET A 125 8.16 7.74 13.04
CA MET A 125 9.44 7.08 12.82
C MET A 125 9.36 6.32 11.49
N VAL A 126 9.81 6.92 10.39
CA VAL A 126 9.60 6.38 9.03
C VAL A 126 10.12 4.95 8.91
N LYS A 127 11.37 4.70 9.32
CA LYS A 127 12.03 3.41 9.17
C LYS A 127 11.41 2.30 10.04
N GLU A 128 10.96 2.64 11.24
CA GLU A 128 10.27 1.68 12.13
C GLU A 128 8.83 1.42 11.68
N SER A 129 8.18 2.42 11.09
CA SER A 129 6.80 2.32 10.61
C SER A 129 6.71 1.60 9.26
N PHE A 130 7.75 1.75 8.42
CA PHE A 130 7.80 1.32 7.04
C PHE A 130 9.19 0.76 6.72
N SER A 131 9.44 -0.50 7.09
CA SER A 131 10.79 -1.10 7.09
C SER A 131 11.47 -1.18 5.72
N ASN A 132 10.70 -1.18 4.63
CA ASN A 132 11.18 -1.22 3.24
C ASN A 132 11.05 0.12 2.51
N GLU A 133 10.76 1.21 3.23
CA GLU A 133 10.54 2.53 2.65
C GLU A 133 11.60 3.53 3.12
N GLU A 134 12.01 4.40 2.20
CA GLU A 134 12.91 5.51 2.47
C GLU A 134 12.16 6.84 2.39
N TYR A 135 12.45 7.75 3.32
CA TYR A 135 11.90 9.11 3.33
C TYR A 135 12.26 9.88 2.05
N VAL A 136 11.30 10.64 1.50
CA VAL A 136 11.51 11.56 0.38
C VAL A 136 11.24 13.01 0.79
N GLU A 137 10.03 13.30 1.28
CA GLU A 137 9.63 14.65 1.69
C GLU A 137 8.43 14.61 2.65
N SER A 138 8.19 15.71 3.37
CA SER A 138 7.03 15.90 4.23
C SER A 138 6.70 17.37 4.44
N ASN A 139 5.49 17.68 4.89
CA ASN A 139 5.14 19.01 5.42
C ASN A 139 5.52 19.21 6.91
N GLY A 140 6.36 18.33 7.45
CA GLY A 140 6.97 18.41 8.78
C GLY A 140 8.50 18.46 8.69
N GLU A 141 9.16 18.59 9.83
CA GLU A 141 10.61 18.63 9.94
C GLU A 141 11.18 17.23 10.12
N TYR A 142 12.06 16.80 9.22
CA TYR A 142 12.69 15.48 9.25
C TYR A 142 14.14 15.54 9.73
N ASN A 143 14.57 14.48 10.42
CA ASN A 143 15.97 14.26 10.81
C ASN A 143 16.54 15.28 11.82
N ILE A 144 15.71 15.76 12.75
CA ILE A 144 16.17 16.61 13.86
C ILE A 144 17.16 15.83 14.72
N ASN A 145 18.34 16.41 14.95
CA ASN A 145 19.42 15.81 15.76
C ASN A 145 19.84 14.39 15.31
N ASN A 146 19.83 14.11 13.99
CA ASN A 146 20.16 12.80 13.41
C ASN A 146 19.21 11.65 13.81
N MET A 147 18.00 11.97 14.29
CA MET A 147 16.95 10.97 14.54
C MET A 147 16.04 10.86 13.31
N PRO A 148 15.86 9.67 12.70
CA PRO A 148 15.07 9.48 11.47
C PRO A 148 13.55 9.52 11.76
N VAL A 149 13.10 10.66 12.27
CA VAL A 149 11.74 10.95 12.73
C VAL A 149 11.27 12.22 12.02
N ILE A 150 10.01 12.22 11.59
CA ILE A 150 9.33 13.42 11.13
C ILE A 150 8.59 14.03 12.32
N PHE A 151 8.81 15.32 12.57
CA PHE A 151 8.13 16.10 13.58
C PHE A 151 7.14 17.08 12.94
N TRP A 152 5.94 17.14 13.51
CA TRP A 152 4.98 18.20 13.21
C TRP A 152 4.57 18.93 14.48
N ASN A 153 4.32 20.23 14.36
CA ASN A 153 3.83 21.05 15.46
C ASN A 153 2.59 20.45 16.14
N LYS A 154 2.45 20.69 17.45
CA LYS A 154 1.38 20.11 18.27
C LYS A 154 -0.05 20.45 17.79
N ASN A 155 -0.19 21.52 17.01
CA ASN A 155 -1.46 22.03 16.48
C ASN A 155 -1.73 21.58 15.04
N THR A 156 -0.82 20.83 14.40
CA THR A 156 -1.00 20.34 13.03
C THR A 156 -2.24 19.45 12.93
N LYS A 157 -3.03 19.68 11.88
CA LYS A 157 -4.22 18.88 11.55
C LYS A 157 -4.11 18.13 10.23
N GLU A 158 -3.21 18.56 9.36
CA GLU A 158 -2.99 17.97 8.04
C GLU A 158 -1.52 17.58 7.92
N PHE A 159 -1.30 16.30 7.64
CA PHE A 159 0.03 15.70 7.54
C PHE A 159 0.19 15.14 6.14
N SER A 160 1.33 15.41 5.52
CA SER A 160 1.73 14.78 4.29
C SER A 160 3.17 14.31 4.38
N TRP A 161 3.42 13.11 3.88
CA TRP A 161 4.76 12.62 3.64
C TRP A 161 4.78 11.71 2.42
N LYS A 162 5.96 11.60 1.83
CA LYS A 162 6.24 10.76 0.68
C LYS A 162 7.41 9.85 1.01
N THR A 163 7.30 8.62 0.58
CA THR A 163 8.36 7.63 0.65
C THR A 163 8.64 7.03 -0.72
N LYS A 164 9.79 6.40 -0.84
CA LYS A 164 10.14 5.54 -1.98
C LYS A 164 10.46 4.13 -1.49
N VAL A 165 10.14 3.13 -2.28
CA VAL A 165 10.55 1.74 -2.05
C VAL A 165 11.73 1.46 -2.96
N ALA A 166 12.77 0.82 -2.45
CA ALA A 166 13.87 0.37 -3.29
C ALA A 166 13.37 -0.74 -4.22
N THR A 167 13.31 -0.46 -5.52
CA THR A 167 12.93 -1.43 -6.56
C THR A 167 14.14 -1.74 -7.43
N ASP A 168 14.35 -3.02 -7.72
CA ASP A 168 15.30 -3.44 -8.75
C ASP A 168 14.64 -3.25 -10.12
N SER A 169 14.95 -2.13 -10.77
CA SER A 169 14.35 -1.76 -12.05
C SER A 169 14.64 -2.78 -13.16
N ALA A 170 15.73 -3.56 -13.09
CA ALA A 170 16.05 -4.60 -14.06
C ALA A 170 15.11 -5.81 -13.95
N ASN A 171 14.50 -6.00 -12.78
CA ASN A 171 13.67 -7.14 -12.47
C ASN A 171 12.18 -6.81 -12.27
N THR A 172 11.76 -5.60 -12.66
CA THR A 172 10.37 -5.15 -12.58
C THR A 172 9.70 -4.98 -13.94
N ILE A 173 8.38 -5.19 -13.99
CA ILE A 173 7.52 -5.04 -15.16
C ILE A 173 6.37 -4.10 -14.80
N SER A 174 6.12 -3.09 -15.64
CA SER A 174 4.98 -2.19 -15.47
C SER A 174 3.66 -2.93 -15.67
N LEU A 175 2.69 -2.66 -14.79
CA LEU A 175 1.34 -3.22 -14.87
C LEU A 175 0.35 -2.32 -15.64
N LEU A 176 0.82 -1.21 -16.23
CA LEU A 176 -0.03 -0.22 -16.86
C LEU A 176 -0.80 -0.77 -18.07
N GLU A 177 -0.19 -1.62 -18.89
CA GLU A 177 -0.82 -2.14 -20.10
C GLU A 177 -1.94 -3.14 -19.78
N GLN A 178 -1.77 -3.93 -18.71
CA GLN A 178 -2.79 -4.81 -18.16
C GLN A 178 -3.97 -3.98 -17.65
N TYR A 179 -3.69 -2.88 -16.92
CA TYR A 179 -4.72 -1.94 -16.48
C TYR A 179 -5.51 -1.33 -17.64
N LYS A 180 -4.84 -0.80 -18.67
CA LYS A 180 -5.51 -0.20 -19.85
C LYS A 180 -6.42 -1.20 -20.55
N SER A 181 -5.97 -2.44 -20.70
CA SER A 181 -6.75 -3.52 -21.30
C SER A 181 -8.00 -3.84 -20.48
N TRP A 182 -7.84 -3.93 -19.15
CA TRP A 182 -8.93 -4.17 -18.21
C TRP A 182 -9.95 -3.01 -18.17
N ASP A 183 -9.48 -1.76 -18.06
CA ASP A 183 -10.34 -0.56 -17.98
C ASP A 183 -11.18 -0.39 -19.25
N LYS A 184 -10.58 -0.61 -20.43
CA LYS A 184 -11.30 -0.60 -21.70
C LYS A 184 -12.40 -1.66 -21.76
N SER A 185 -12.14 -2.86 -21.24
CA SER A 185 -13.12 -3.95 -21.21
C SER A 185 -14.33 -3.63 -20.32
N ARG A 186 -14.13 -2.83 -19.26
CA ARG A 186 -15.20 -2.40 -18.34
C ARG A 186 -16.06 -1.28 -18.91
N LYS A 187 -15.48 -0.33 -19.65
CA LYS A 187 -16.20 0.80 -20.26
C LYS A 187 -17.10 0.41 -21.43
N ASN A 188 -16.84 -0.76 -22.04
CA ASN A 188 -17.62 -1.30 -23.15
C ASN A 188 -18.74 -2.26 -22.70
N LYS A 189 -18.95 -2.42 -21.38
CA LYS A 189 -20.08 -3.14 -20.79
C LYS A 189 -21.11 -2.15 -20.28
#